data_AF-A0A2E7Q187-F1
#
_entry.id   AF-A0A2E7Q187-F1
#
_cell.length_a   1.000
_cell.length_b   1.000
_cell.length_c   1.000
_cell.angle_alpha   90.00
_cell.angle_beta   90.00
_cell.angle_gamma   90.00
#
_symmetry.space_group_name_H-M   'P 1'
#
loop_
_entity.id
_entity.type
_entity.pdbx_description
1 polymer ?
#
loop_
_entity_poly.entity_id
_entity_poly.type
_entity_poly.pdbx_seq_one_letter_code
_entity_poly.pdbx_strand_id
1 'polypeptide(L)' 'MQAAIDGLGLAYVPEDLARPHIEAGHLHVVLIEWCPLVQGYHLNYPSRRLPSPAFTRLLDALRYRGRSA' A
#
# COMPACT_ATOMS: atom_id res chain seq x y z
N MET A 1 -10.55 -9.93 6.71
CA MET A 1 -10.18 -10.53 5.41
C MET A 1 -10.64 -11.97 5.29
N GLN A 2 -10.35 -12.85 6.25
CA GLN A 2 -10.73 -14.28 6.19
C GLN A 2 -12.21 -14.52 5.85
N ALA A 3 -13.14 -13.80 6.49
CA ALA A 3 -14.56 -13.89 6.18
C ALA A 3 -14.91 -13.65 4.70
N ALA A 4 -14.19 -12.75 4.00
CA ALA A 4 -14.42 -12.52 2.57
C ALA A 4 -13.86 -13.65 1.70
N ILE A 5 -12.73 -14.25 2.11
CA ILE A 5 -12.16 -15.44 1.46
C ILE A 5 -13.11 -16.63 1.62
N ASP A 6 -13.74 -16.77 2.78
CA ASP A 6 -14.70 -17.83 3.08
C ASP A 6 -16.11 -17.55 2.47
N GLY A 7 -16.27 -16.48 1.70
CA GLY A 7 -17.53 -16.13 1.03
C GLY A 7 -18.62 -15.55 1.94
N LEU A 8 -18.26 -15.11 3.14
CA LEU A 8 -19.20 -14.58 4.14
C LEU A 8 -19.42 -13.06 4.04
N GLY A 9 -18.83 -12.38 3.04
CA GLY A 9 -19.07 -10.96 2.80
C GLY A 9 -17.96 -10.24 2.03
N LEU A 10 -17.93 -8.91 2.14
CA LEU A 10 -16.94 -8.03 1.52
C LEU A 10 -15.85 -7.61 2.51
N ALA A 11 -14.65 -7.33 2.01
CA ALA A 11 -13.56 -6.78 2.79
C ALA A 11 -13.01 -5.51 2.12
N TYR A 12 -12.83 -4.45 2.91
CA TYR A 12 -12.13 -3.25 2.51
C TYR A 12 -10.74 -3.25 3.16
N VAL A 13 -9.72 -3.56 2.36
CA VAL A 13 -8.32 -3.75 2.82
C VAL A 13 -7.34 -3.17 1.79
N PRO A 14 -6.10 -2.86 2.19
CA PRO A 14 -5.04 -2.48 1.25
C PRO A 14 -4.85 -3.50 0.11
N GLU A 15 -4.61 -3.00 -1.09
CA GLU A 15 -4.44 -3.81 -2.30
C GLU A 15 -3.33 -4.85 -2.15
N ASP A 16 -2.20 -4.48 -1.54
CA ASP A 16 -1.06 -5.39 -1.32
C ASP A 16 -1.43 -6.63 -0.49
N LEU A 17 -2.42 -6.51 0.42
CA LEU A 17 -2.91 -7.64 1.19
C LEU A 17 -3.88 -8.51 0.38
N ALA A 18 -4.72 -7.90 -0.47
CA ALA A 18 -5.69 -8.60 -1.29
C ALA A 18 -5.09 -9.28 -2.53
N ARG A 19 -4.03 -8.69 -3.10
CA ARG A 19 -3.43 -9.09 -4.38
C ARG A 19 -3.11 -10.60 -4.49
N PRO A 20 -2.46 -11.25 -3.50
CA PRO A 20 -2.19 -12.68 -3.58
C PRO A 20 -3.45 -13.55 -3.68
N HIS A 21 -4.54 -13.12 -3.03
CA HIS A 21 -5.81 -13.85 -3.03
C HIS A 21 -6.63 -13.58 -4.30
N ILE A 22 -6.48 -12.40 -4.89
CA ILE A 22 -7.08 -12.08 -6.19
C ILE A 22 -6.39 -12.88 -7.30
N GLU A 23 -5.05 -12.90 -7.30
CA GLU A 23 -4.25 -13.68 -8.26
C GLU A 23 -4.50 -15.18 -8.15
N ALA A 24 -4.74 -15.68 -6.94
CA ALA A 24 -5.14 -17.08 -6.70
C ALA A 24 -6.62 -17.37 -7.04
N GLY A 25 -7.42 -16.37 -7.41
CA GLY A 25 -8.85 -16.53 -7.73
C GLY A 25 -9.76 -16.70 -6.52
N HIS A 26 -9.26 -16.50 -5.29
CA HIS A 26 -10.06 -16.57 -4.07
C HIS A 26 -10.91 -15.32 -3.82
N LEU A 27 -10.50 -14.18 -4.36
CA LEU A 27 -11.21 -12.90 -4.20
C LEU A 27 -11.38 -12.20 -5.56
N HIS A 28 -12.45 -11.43 -5.67
CA HIS A 28 -12.70 -10.56 -6.82
C HIS A 28 -12.84 -9.10 -6.35
N VAL A 29 -12.24 -8.19 -7.12
CA VAL A 29 -12.37 -6.75 -6.87
C VAL A 29 -13.75 -6.30 -7.31
N VAL A 30 -14.45 -5.58 -6.43
CA VAL A 30 -15.79 -5.02 -6.68
C VAL A 30 -15.83 -3.57 -6.21
N LEU A 31 -16.82 -2.81 -6.68
CA LEU A 31 -17.05 -1.42 -6.27
C LEU A 31 -15.86 -0.47 -6.49
N ILE A 32 -15.08 -0.69 -7.56
CA ILE A 32 -13.86 0.09 -7.82
C ILE A 32 -14.14 1.59 -7.97
N GLU A 33 -15.32 1.95 -8.50
CA GLU A 33 -15.77 3.34 -8.66
C GLU A 33 -15.96 4.07 -7.32
N TRP A 34 -16.10 3.31 -6.23
CA TRP A 34 -16.31 3.83 -4.88
C TRP A 34 -15.01 3.83 -4.05
N CYS A 35 -13.89 3.38 -4.62
CA CYS A 35 -12.59 3.35 -3.95
C CYS A 35 -11.73 4.54 -4.39
N PRO A 36 -11.58 5.60 -3.57
CA PRO A 36 -10.68 6.69 -3.89
C PRO A 36 -9.22 6.24 -3.83
N LEU A 37 -8.39 6.80 -4.71
CA LEU A 37 -6.94 6.67 -4.62
C LEU A 37 -6.46 7.29 -3.30
N VAL A 38 -5.96 6.46 -2.41
CA VAL A 38 -5.35 6.93 -1.16
C VAL A 38 -3.96 7.49 -1.45
N GLN A 39 -3.61 8.61 -0.81
CA GLN A 39 -2.24 9.09 -0.84
C GLN A 39 -1.40 8.05 -0.10
N GLY A 40 -0.43 7.45 -0.79
CA GLY A 40 0.31 6.29 -0.32
C GLY A 40 1.08 6.52 0.99
N TYR A 41 2.03 5.63 1.30
CA TYR A 41 2.74 5.72 2.57
C TYR A 41 3.65 6.96 2.67
N HIS A 42 3.54 7.68 3.78
CA HIS A 42 4.39 8.84 4.10
C HIS A 42 5.29 8.52 5.29
N LEU A 43 6.59 8.78 5.15
CA LEU A 43 7.55 8.68 6.24
C LEU A 43 7.65 10.04 6.97
N ASN A 44 7.15 10.10 8.21
CA ASN A 44 7.25 11.29 9.04
C ASN A 44 8.50 11.25 9.93
N TYR A 45 9.34 12.29 9.86
CA TYR A 45 10.48 12.47 10.75
C TYR A 45 10.65 13.96 11.14
N PRO A 46 10.94 14.26 12.42
CA PRO A 46 10.88 15.62 12.95
C PRO A 46 12.06 16.52 12.53
N SER A 47 13.25 15.96 12.27
CA SER A 47 14.45 16.75 11.98
C SER A 47 14.73 16.85 10.47
N ARG A 48 14.13 17.84 9.81
CA ARG A 48 14.32 18.11 8.37
C ARG A 48 15.62 18.87 8.05
N ARG A 49 16.31 19.42 9.06
CA ARG A 49 17.42 20.37 8.89
C ARG A 49 18.80 19.71 8.75
N LEU A 50 19.06 18.61 9.46
CA LEU A 50 20.32 17.86 9.35
C LEU A 50 20.05 16.36 9.50
N PRO A 51 19.55 15.67 8.46
CA PRO A 51 19.58 14.22 8.44
C PRO A 51 21.05 13.76 8.48
N SER A 52 21.37 12.79 9.33
CA SER A 52 22.71 12.20 9.32
C SER A 52 22.99 11.54 7.95
N PRO A 53 24.25 11.41 7.52
CA PRO A 53 24.56 10.75 6.24
C PRO A 53 23.96 9.34 6.13
N ALA A 54 23.93 8.58 7.23
CA ALA A 54 23.29 7.27 7.30
C ALA A 54 21.76 7.37 7.10
N PHE A 55 21.12 8.36 7.71
CA PHE A 55 19.68 8.57 7.56
C PHE A 55 19.31 9.02 6.14
N THR A 56 20.12 9.88 5.50
CA THR A 56 19.92 10.23 4.08
C THR A 56 19.98 9.01 3.18
N ARG A 57 20.93 8.09 3.40
CA ARG A 57 21.00 6.83 2.64
C ARG A 57 19.75 5.97 2.81
N LEU A 58 19.21 5.89 4.03
CA LEU A 58 17.96 5.19 4.31
C LEU A 58 16.78 5.85 3.61
N LEU A 59 16.67 7.18 3.70
CA LEU A 59 15.63 7.96 3.02
C LEU A 59 15.68 7.70 1.51
N ASP A 60 16.86 7.74 0.88
CA ASP A 60 17.02 7.50 -0.55
C ASP A 60 16.64 6.07 -0.97
N ALA A 61 16.87 5.08 -0.10
CA ALA A 61 16.50 3.69 -0.34
C ALA A 61 14.98 3.46 -0.20
N LEU A 62 14.33 4.14 0.75
CA LEU A 62 12.88 4.02 1.01
C LEU A 62 12.04 4.98 0.17
N ARG A 63 12.67 5.95 -0.49
CA ARG A 63 11.96 6.96 -1.29
C ARG A 63 11.28 6.30 -2.48
N TYR A 64 9.97 6.41 -2.53
CA TYR A 64 9.19 6.02 -3.69
C TYR A 64 9.61 6.87 -4.90
N ARG A 65 10.20 6.21 -5.90
CA ARG A 65 10.47 6.78 -7.22
C ARG A 65 9.35 6.24 -8.10
N GLY A 66 8.27 7.01 -8.23
CA GLY A 66 7.15 6.64 -9.10
C GLY A 66 7.68 6.13 -10.43
N ARG A 67 7.14 5.01 -10.92
CA ARG A 67 7.56 4.41 -12.19
C ARG A 67 7.44 5.52 -13.26
N SER A 68 8.57 6.05 -13.73
CA SER A 68 8.59 6.92 -14.91
C SER A 68 8.12 6.06 -16.08
N ALA A 69 7.10 6.56 -16.78
CA ALA A 69 6.56 5.96 -17.98
C ALA A 69 7.64 5.75 -19.05
#